data_AF-A0A7C3RRG2-F1
#
_entry.id   AF-A0A7C3RRG2-F1
#
_cell.length_a   1.000
_cell.length_b   1.000
_cell.length_c   1.000
_cell.angle_alpha   90.00
_cell.angle_beta   90.00
_cell.angle_gamma   90.00
#
_symmetry.space_group_name_H-M   'P 1'
#
loop_
_entity.id
_entity.type
_entity.pdbx_description
1 polymer ?
#
loop_
_entity_poly.entity_id
_entity_poly.type
_entity_poly.pdbx_seq_one_letter_code
_entity_poly.pdbx_strand_id
1 'polypeptide(L)'
;MRVAFVNKEGTSLFHDDFTNSLELSRQLSELKNEFKLNLIRNNPNKSPFLRALFEKDLLKIYKRKLFNNFEDSHPPNGICIPGHRKLFVDSEGEFYLCESTDGFQSIGNINAGFDYKKIIDLINNYCDLCNIDCLNCWLLRLCDLCFVSAISGKELNLEKKRKKCDYRKKKFEDTIKFSLEIIEENPKALNYLENTVII
;
A
#
# COMPACT_ATOMS: atom_id res chain seq x y z
N MET A 1 -16.95 2.36 1.41
CA MET A 1 -16.48 3.41 0.48
C MET A 1 -14.95 3.41 0.48
N ARG A 2 -14.29 3.41 -0.68
CA ARG A 2 -12.82 3.45 -0.78
C ARG A 2 -12.43 4.80 -1.35
N VAL A 3 -11.76 5.63 -0.55
CA VAL A 3 -11.22 6.91 -1.01
C VAL A 3 -9.82 6.66 -1.56
N ALA A 4 -9.56 7.12 -2.78
CA ALA A 4 -8.24 7.08 -3.40
C ALA A 4 -7.83 8.51 -3.74
N PHE A 5 -6.66 8.92 -3.25
CA PHE A 5 -6.07 10.19 -3.65
C PHE A 5 -5.42 10.05 -5.02
N VAL A 6 -5.53 11.09 -5.84
CA VAL A 6 -4.82 11.18 -7.11
C VAL A 6 -3.35 11.41 -6.81
N ASN A 7 -2.50 10.50 -7.26
CA ASN A 7 -1.05 10.68 -7.21
C ASN A 7 -0.56 11.09 -8.59
N LYS A 8 0.41 12.01 -8.64
CA LYS A 8 1.10 12.39 -9.90
C LYS A 8 1.88 11.22 -10.53
N GLU A 9 2.21 10.22 -9.73
CA GLU A 9 2.97 9.06 -10.18
C GLU A 9 2.03 7.89 -10.53
N GLY A 10 2.19 7.34 -11.73
CA GLY A 10 1.44 6.16 -12.20
C GLY A 10 0.24 6.49 -13.09
N THR A 11 0.10 7.73 -13.54
CA THR A 11 -0.91 8.13 -14.54
C THR A 11 -0.35 9.22 -15.44
N SER A 12 -0.56 9.08 -16.75
CA SER A 12 -0.33 10.11 -17.77
C SER A 12 -1.54 11.03 -17.95
N LEU A 13 -2.61 10.86 -17.15
CA LEU A 13 -3.84 11.63 -17.32
C LEU A 13 -3.78 13.02 -16.66
N PHE A 14 -2.87 13.24 -15.71
CA PHE A 14 -2.82 14.46 -14.91
C PHE A 14 -1.41 15.03 -14.87
N HIS A 15 -0.99 15.66 -15.97
CA HIS A 15 0.37 16.17 -16.12
C HIS A 15 0.62 17.47 -15.34
N ASP A 16 -0.36 18.38 -15.18
CA ASP A 16 -0.06 19.74 -14.69
C ASP A 16 -1.01 20.36 -13.63
N ASP A 17 -2.18 19.78 -13.30
CA ASP A 17 -3.22 20.54 -12.58
C ASP A 17 -3.36 20.31 -11.06
N PHE A 18 -2.50 19.51 -10.43
CA PHE A 18 -2.56 19.32 -8.96
C PHE A 18 -1.43 20.06 -8.25
N THR A 19 -1.74 21.23 -7.70
CA THR A 19 -0.96 21.84 -6.62
C THR A 19 -1.32 21.12 -5.33
N ASN A 20 -0.31 20.57 -4.62
CA ASN A 20 -0.47 20.17 -3.23
C ASN A 20 -0.85 21.43 -2.44
N SER A 21 -2.13 21.64 -2.19
CA SER A 21 -2.56 22.81 -1.43
C SER A 21 -2.27 22.56 0.05
N LEU A 22 -1.54 23.48 0.66
CA LEU A 22 -1.35 23.53 2.12
C LEU A 22 -2.70 23.45 2.85
N GLU A 23 -3.73 24.03 2.22
CA GLU A 23 -5.11 24.02 2.68
C GLU A 23 -5.71 22.60 2.77
N LEU A 24 -5.52 21.73 1.78
CA LEU A 24 -6.01 20.34 1.85
C LEU A 24 -5.34 19.59 3.01
N SER A 25 -4.04 19.82 3.23
CA SER A 25 -3.29 19.18 4.32
C SER A 25 -3.82 19.60 5.68
N ARG A 26 -4.16 20.89 5.84
CA ARG A 26 -4.82 21.44 7.03
C ARG A 26 -6.18 20.77 7.28
N GLN A 27 -7.04 20.74 6.25
CA GLN A 27 -8.37 20.13 6.34
C GLN A 27 -8.31 18.64 6.71
N LEU A 28 -7.38 17.88 6.10
CA LEU A 28 -7.20 16.47 6.43
C LEU A 28 -6.73 16.26 7.88
N SER A 29 -5.89 17.16 8.41
CA SER A 29 -5.46 17.13 9.81
C SER A 29 -6.64 17.36 10.76
N GLU A 30 -7.49 18.34 10.47
CA GLU A 30 -8.70 18.63 11.26
C GLU A 30 -9.67 17.44 11.27
N LEU A 31 -9.95 16.86 10.10
CA LEU A 31 -10.79 15.66 9.98
C LEU A 31 -10.19 14.46 10.72
N LYS A 32 -8.86 14.32 10.71
CA LYS A 32 -8.17 13.24 11.45
C LYS A 32 -8.31 13.42 12.96
N ASN A 33 -8.23 14.66 13.46
CA ASN A 33 -8.46 14.98 14.87
C ASN A 33 -9.93 14.73 15.26
N GLU A 34 -10.89 15.09 14.41
CA GLU A 34 -12.29 14.76 14.65
C GLU A 34 -12.51 13.24 14.72
N PHE A 35 -11.89 12.49 13.80
CA PHE A 35 -11.93 11.04 13.83
C PHE A 35 -11.36 10.47 15.13
N LYS A 36 -10.20 10.96 15.59
CA LYS A 36 -9.61 10.60 16.89
C LYS A 36 -10.58 10.80 18.05
N LEU A 37 -11.22 11.98 18.13
CA LEU A 37 -12.20 12.29 19.19
C LEU A 37 -13.41 11.36 19.15
N ASN A 38 -13.88 11.00 17.95
CA ASN A 38 -14.99 10.06 17.79
C ASN A 38 -14.63 8.65 18.29
N LEU A 39 -13.39 8.21 18.06
CA LEU A 39 -12.87 6.93 18.56
C LEU A 39 -12.74 6.93 20.10
N ILE A 40 -12.13 7.97 20.67
CA ILE A 40 -11.97 8.10 22.13
C ILE A 40 -13.32 8.06 22.85
N ARG A 41 -14.36 8.65 22.24
CA ARG A 41 -15.75 8.65 22.75
C ARG A 41 -16.52 7.35 22.49
N ASN A 42 -15.86 6.29 22.00
CA ASN A 42 -16.48 5.02 21.61
C ASN A 42 -17.63 5.16 20.59
N ASN A 43 -17.56 6.15 19.70
CA ASN A 43 -18.56 6.35 18.64
C ASN A 43 -17.91 6.37 17.25
N PRO A 44 -17.28 5.25 16.81
CA PRO A 44 -16.59 5.19 15.52
C PRO A 44 -17.52 5.46 14.35
N ASN A 45 -18.80 5.08 14.46
CA ASN A 45 -19.81 5.18 13.40
C ASN A 45 -20.43 6.56 13.23
N LYS A 46 -20.08 7.53 14.07
CA LYS A 46 -20.61 8.89 13.99
C LYS A 46 -20.45 9.51 12.60
N SER A 47 -19.35 9.21 11.92
CA SER A 47 -19.11 9.62 10.53
C SER A 47 -18.58 8.46 9.69
N PRO A 48 -19.44 7.82 8.88
CA PRO A 48 -19.01 6.80 7.91
C PRO A 48 -17.95 7.30 6.93
N PHE A 49 -17.96 8.60 6.62
CA PHE A 49 -16.96 9.24 5.78
C PHE A 49 -15.57 9.22 6.44
N LEU A 50 -15.46 9.65 7.70
CA LEU A 50 -14.18 9.65 8.43
C LEU A 50 -13.62 8.24 8.59
N ARG A 51 -14.50 7.25 8.87
CA ARG A 51 -14.10 5.84 8.87
C ARG A 51 -13.52 5.42 7.53
N ALA A 52 -14.23 5.68 6.43
CA ALA A 52 -13.76 5.35 5.09
C ALA A 52 -12.41 6.00 4.73
N LEU A 53 -12.12 7.17 5.31
CA LEU A 53 -10.90 7.92 5.05
C LEU A 53 -9.70 7.42 5.85
N PHE A 54 -9.87 7.07 7.13
CA PHE A 54 -8.75 6.83 8.05
C PHE A 54 -8.69 5.42 8.68
N GLU A 55 -9.81 4.69 8.75
CA GLU A 55 -9.89 3.40 9.46
C GLU A 55 -8.95 2.35 8.86
N LYS A 56 -8.75 2.38 7.54
CA LYS A 56 -7.92 1.39 6.84
C LYS A 56 -6.47 1.37 7.33
N ASP A 57 -5.90 2.53 7.63
CA ASP A 57 -4.52 2.61 8.11
C ASP A 57 -4.42 2.04 9.53
N LEU A 58 -5.42 2.32 10.39
CA LEU A 58 -5.51 1.71 11.73
C LEU A 58 -5.71 0.19 11.68
N LEU A 59 -6.57 -0.30 10.78
CA LEU A 59 -6.84 -1.74 10.61
C LEU A 59 -5.55 -2.52 10.33
N LYS A 60 -4.66 -1.98 9.49
CA LYS A 60 -3.37 -2.63 9.19
C LYS A 60 -2.51 -2.82 10.42
N ILE A 61 -2.49 -1.83 11.33
CA ILE A 61 -1.73 -1.91 12.57
C ILE A 61 -2.43 -2.83 13.57
N TYR A 62 -3.74 -2.70 13.72
CA TYR A 62 -4.52 -3.45 14.72
C TYR A 62 -4.59 -4.94 14.40
N LYS A 63 -4.83 -5.29 13.13
CA LYS A 63 -4.96 -6.68 12.63
C LYS A 63 -3.63 -7.29 12.16
N ARG A 64 -2.49 -6.67 12.51
CA ARG A 64 -1.19 -7.22 12.11
C ARG A 64 -0.99 -8.61 12.69
N LYS A 65 -0.40 -9.51 11.90
CA LYS A 65 0.04 -10.81 12.42
C LYS A 65 1.18 -10.60 13.41
N LEU A 66 0.99 -11.09 14.63
CA LEU A 66 2.04 -11.22 15.62
C LEU A 66 2.63 -12.61 15.47
N PHE A 67 3.93 -12.67 15.20
CA PHE A 67 4.66 -13.93 15.08
C PHE A 67 5.48 -14.13 16.35
N ASN A 68 5.40 -15.32 16.92
CA ASN A 68 6.21 -15.68 18.09
C ASN A 68 7.66 -15.99 17.69
N ASN A 69 7.87 -16.46 16.46
CA ASN A 69 9.17 -16.83 15.92
C ASN A 69 9.45 -16.06 14.62
N PHE A 70 10.72 -15.85 14.31
CA PHE A 70 11.13 -15.44 12.97
C PHE A 70 11.10 -16.67 12.06
N GLU A 71 10.36 -16.59 10.94
CA GLU A 71 10.43 -17.59 9.88
C GLU A 71 11.72 -17.36 9.07
N ASP A 72 12.34 -18.46 8.60
CA ASP A 72 13.56 -18.41 7.79
C ASP A 72 13.35 -17.73 6.42
N SER A 73 12.09 -17.62 5.98
CA SER A 73 11.72 -16.92 4.76
C SER A 73 10.49 -16.05 4.99
N HIS A 74 10.46 -14.89 4.32
CA HIS A 74 9.30 -14.02 4.30
C HIS A 74 8.93 -13.74 2.85
N PRO A 75 7.64 -13.82 2.46
CA PRO A 75 7.21 -13.45 1.14
C PRO A 75 7.67 -12.02 0.78
N PRO A 76 8.02 -11.77 -0.48
CA PRO A 76 8.62 -10.50 -0.89
C PRO A 76 7.63 -9.34 -0.86
N ASN A 77 7.64 -8.58 0.25
CA ASN A 77 6.90 -7.33 0.41
C ASN A 77 5.39 -7.49 0.11
N GLY A 78 4.72 -6.40 -0.28
CA GLY A 78 3.30 -6.41 -0.65
C GLY A 78 3.03 -6.81 -2.09
N ILE A 79 3.94 -7.55 -2.76
CA ILE A 79 3.73 -7.95 -4.15
C ILE A 79 2.65 -9.04 -4.24
N CYS A 80 1.89 -9.03 -5.34
CA CYS A 80 1.03 -10.14 -5.70
C CYS A 80 1.77 -11.10 -6.63
N ILE A 81 1.23 -12.31 -6.81
CA ILE A 81 1.63 -13.16 -7.95
C ILE A 81 1.10 -12.48 -9.23
N PRO A 82 1.98 -12.10 -10.19
CA PRO A 82 1.57 -11.52 -11.48
C PRO A 82 0.52 -12.38 -12.18
N GLY A 83 -0.55 -11.76 -12.67
CA GLY A 83 -1.64 -12.45 -13.38
C GLY A 83 -2.67 -13.16 -12.49
N HIS A 84 -2.39 -13.38 -11.20
CA HIS A 84 -3.32 -14.08 -10.30
C HIS A 84 -4.36 -13.13 -9.67
N ARG A 85 -3.91 -12.01 -9.08
CA ARG A 85 -4.80 -11.07 -8.38
C ARG A 85 -5.46 -10.08 -9.33
N LYS A 86 -4.69 -9.59 -10.28
CA LYS A 86 -5.07 -8.64 -11.31
C LYS A 86 -4.35 -9.02 -12.59
N LEU A 87 -4.98 -8.69 -13.70
CA LEU A 87 -4.45 -8.80 -15.04
C LEU A 87 -4.90 -7.56 -15.80
N PHE A 88 -3.97 -6.84 -16.40
CA PHE A 88 -4.28 -5.79 -17.36
C PHE A 88 -3.95 -6.31 -18.76
N VAL A 89 -4.86 -6.08 -19.71
CA VAL A 89 -4.68 -6.49 -21.10
C VAL A 89 -4.80 -5.24 -21.95
N ASP A 90 -3.81 -4.99 -22.79
CA ASP A 90 -3.83 -3.83 -23.70
C ASP A 90 -4.63 -4.11 -25.00
N SER A 91 -4.68 -3.13 -25.90
CA SER A 91 -5.38 -3.26 -27.18
C SER A 91 -4.77 -4.28 -28.13
N GLU A 92 -3.49 -4.61 -27.96
CA GLU A 92 -2.76 -5.60 -28.76
C GLU A 92 -2.90 -7.02 -28.19
N GLY A 93 -3.55 -7.16 -27.02
CA GLY A 93 -3.74 -8.43 -26.34
C GLY A 93 -2.54 -8.88 -25.51
N GLU A 94 -1.62 -7.98 -25.17
CA GLU A 94 -0.49 -8.25 -24.27
C GLU A 94 -0.93 -8.16 -22.80
N PHE A 95 -0.38 -9.03 -21.97
CA PHE A 95 -0.72 -9.16 -20.55
C PHE A 95 0.27 -8.41 -19.66
N TYR A 96 -0.25 -7.65 -18.69
CA TYR A 96 0.53 -6.89 -17.71
C TYR A 96 0.03 -7.15 -16.28
N LEU A 97 0.85 -6.78 -15.29
CA LEU A 97 0.58 -7.07 -13.87
C LEU A 97 -0.70 -6.39 -13.38
N CYS A 98 -0.89 -5.11 -13.71
CA CYS A 98 -2.09 -4.35 -13.42
C CYS A 98 -2.14 -3.06 -14.24
N GLU A 99 -3.21 -2.27 -14.07
CA GLU A 99 -3.40 -0.99 -14.74
C GLU A 99 -2.31 0.04 -14.42
N SER A 100 -1.61 -0.13 -13.30
CA SER A 100 -0.56 0.79 -12.82
C SER A 100 0.84 0.40 -13.27
N THR A 101 0.97 -0.65 -14.08
CA THR A 101 2.25 -1.09 -14.68
C THR A 101 2.29 -0.81 -16.18
N ASP A 102 1.56 0.21 -16.63
CA ASP A 102 1.52 0.63 -18.02
C ASP A 102 2.95 0.89 -18.56
N GLY A 103 3.22 0.36 -19.75
CA GLY A 103 4.54 0.41 -20.40
C GLY A 103 5.64 -0.48 -19.79
N PHE A 104 5.35 -1.30 -18.78
CA PHE A 104 6.29 -2.31 -18.28
C PHE A 104 6.39 -3.52 -19.22
N GLN A 105 7.13 -4.56 -18.85
CA GLN A 105 7.26 -5.79 -19.64
C GLN A 105 5.99 -6.63 -19.58
N SER A 106 5.58 -7.21 -20.71
CA SER A 106 4.45 -8.14 -20.75
C SER A 106 4.79 -9.48 -20.12
N ILE A 107 3.80 -10.09 -19.47
CA ILE A 107 3.88 -11.39 -18.79
C ILE A 107 3.20 -12.51 -19.59
N GLY A 108 2.86 -12.26 -20.85
CA GLY A 108 2.10 -13.16 -21.71
C GLY A 108 1.24 -12.40 -22.71
N ASN A 109 0.41 -13.12 -23.46
CA ASN A 109 -0.60 -12.52 -24.35
C ASN A 109 -1.78 -13.47 -24.61
N ILE A 110 -2.80 -12.96 -25.29
CA ILE A 110 -4.03 -13.71 -25.61
C ILE A 110 -3.80 -14.98 -26.44
N ASN A 111 -2.72 -15.04 -27.23
CA ASN A 111 -2.44 -16.15 -28.14
C ASN A 111 -1.68 -17.29 -27.44
N ALA A 112 -0.67 -16.95 -26.64
CA ALA A 112 0.22 -17.91 -25.96
C ALA A 112 -0.13 -18.14 -24.49
N GLY A 113 -1.00 -17.32 -23.90
CA GLY A 113 -1.30 -17.34 -22.47
C GLY A 113 -0.19 -16.69 -21.65
N PHE A 114 -0.07 -17.13 -20.39
CA PHE A 114 0.95 -16.62 -19.47
C PHE A 114 2.33 -17.20 -19.77
N ASP A 115 3.33 -16.32 -19.84
CA ASP A 115 4.73 -16.70 -19.88
C ASP A 115 5.25 -16.88 -18.45
N TYR A 116 5.13 -18.11 -17.94
CA TYR A 116 5.55 -18.45 -16.58
C TYR A 116 7.02 -18.16 -16.30
N LYS A 117 7.89 -18.30 -17.31
CA LYS A 117 9.32 -18.03 -17.15
C LYS A 117 9.53 -16.54 -16.89
N LYS A 118 8.94 -15.66 -17.70
CA LYS A 118 8.99 -14.20 -17.46
C LYS A 118 8.44 -13.81 -16.09
N ILE A 119 7.35 -14.45 -15.64
CA ILE A 119 6.75 -14.16 -14.33
C ILE A 119 7.72 -14.53 -13.20
N ILE A 120 8.33 -15.72 -13.25
CA ILE A 120 9.29 -16.18 -12.25
C ILE A 120 10.53 -15.30 -12.25
N ASP A 121 11.08 -14.99 -13.43
CA ASP A 121 12.26 -14.13 -13.57
C ASP A 121 11.98 -12.72 -13.02
N LEU A 122 10.79 -12.16 -13.27
CA LEU A 122 10.39 -10.87 -12.71
C LEU A 122 10.33 -10.89 -11.17
N ILE A 123 9.74 -11.93 -10.59
CA ILE A 123 9.66 -12.08 -9.12
C ILE A 123 11.07 -12.16 -8.53
N ASN A 124 11.92 -13.04 -9.08
CA ASN A 124 13.28 -13.24 -8.59
C ASN A 124 14.11 -11.95 -8.71
N ASN A 125 14.11 -11.30 -9.87
CA ASN A 125 14.82 -10.04 -10.10
C ASN A 125 14.35 -8.95 -9.14
N TYR A 126 13.03 -8.86 -8.86
CA TYR A 126 12.51 -7.91 -7.88
C TYR A 126 12.99 -8.24 -6.46
N CYS A 127 13.00 -9.52 -6.06
CA CYS A 127 13.48 -9.95 -4.75
C CYS A 127 14.95 -9.62 -4.57
N ASP A 128 15.80 -9.98 -5.54
CA ASP A 128 17.25 -9.73 -5.49
C ASP A 128 17.56 -8.24 -5.38
N LEU A 129 16.87 -7.42 -6.17
CA LEU A 129 16.97 -5.95 -6.11
C LEU A 129 16.59 -5.42 -4.73
N CYS A 130 15.55 -5.99 -4.11
CA CYS A 130 14.98 -5.50 -2.86
C CYS A 130 15.72 -5.98 -1.61
N ASN A 131 16.32 -7.17 -1.64
CA ASN A 131 16.92 -7.84 -0.48
C ASN A 131 18.02 -7.01 0.18
N ILE A 132 18.75 -6.20 -0.61
CA ILE A 132 19.78 -5.27 -0.14
C ILE A 132 19.24 -4.37 0.99
N ASP A 133 18.00 -3.89 0.87
CA ASP A 133 17.39 -2.98 1.86
C ASP A 133 16.36 -3.69 2.75
N CYS A 134 15.67 -4.71 2.23
CA CYS A 134 14.47 -5.25 2.86
C CYS A 134 14.78 -6.24 4.00
N LEU A 135 15.90 -6.97 3.93
CA LEU A 135 16.27 -7.97 4.94
C LEU A 135 16.50 -7.34 6.34
N ASN A 136 16.94 -6.08 6.38
CA ASN A 136 17.18 -5.34 7.62
C ASN A 136 16.05 -4.33 7.93
N CYS A 137 14.92 -4.38 7.20
CA CYS A 137 13.87 -3.40 7.34
C CYS A 137 12.89 -3.74 8.47
N TRP A 138 12.75 -2.84 9.45
CA TRP A 138 11.78 -3.00 10.56
C TRP A 138 10.32 -3.12 10.10
N LEU A 139 9.99 -2.61 8.90
CA LEU A 139 8.64 -2.62 8.35
C LEU A 139 8.35 -3.85 7.48
N LEU A 140 9.31 -4.74 7.24
CA LEU A 140 9.20 -5.84 6.25
C LEU A 140 7.84 -6.56 6.29
N ARG A 141 7.40 -7.01 7.47
CA ARG A 141 6.15 -7.76 7.67
C ARG A 141 4.86 -6.98 7.44
N LEU A 142 4.94 -5.65 7.46
CA LEU A 142 3.81 -4.74 7.25
C LEU A 142 3.91 -4.02 5.90
N CYS A 143 5.00 -4.24 5.15
CA CYS A 143 5.26 -3.56 3.91
C CYS A 143 4.18 -3.89 2.89
N ASP A 144 3.54 -2.86 2.35
CA ASP A 144 2.51 -2.97 1.32
C ASP A 144 2.95 -2.36 -0.02
N LEU A 145 4.27 -2.16 -0.20
CA LEU A 145 4.84 -1.75 -1.47
C LEU A 145 4.87 -2.93 -2.45
N CYS A 146 4.44 -2.68 -3.68
CA CYS A 146 4.41 -3.67 -4.76
C CYS A 146 5.40 -3.31 -5.89
N PHE A 147 5.39 -4.07 -7.00
CA PHE A 147 6.23 -3.82 -8.18
C PHE A 147 6.18 -2.37 -8.68
N VAL A 148 5.01 -1.73 -8.67
CA VAL A 148 4.82 -0.33 -9.11
C VAL A 148 5.76 0.64 -8.39
N SER A 149 6.13 0.34 -7.14
CA SER A 149 7.08 1.18 -6.38
C SER A 149 8.50 1.18 -6.95
N ALA A 150 8.87 0.14 -7.71
CA ALA A 150 10.18 0.00 -8.33
C ALA A 150 10.15 0.21 -9.86
N ILE A 151 9.01 0.05 -10.53
CA ILE A 151 8.93 0.16 -12.00
C ILE A 151 9.26 1.58 -12.47
N SER A 152 10.17 1.71 -13.42
CA SER A 152 10.51 2.95 -14.12
C SER A 152 10.63 2.66 -15.61
N GLY A 153 9.56 2.93 -16.36
CA GLY A 153 9.46 2.49 -17.76
C GLY A 153 9.45 0.96 -17.84
N LYS A 154 10.39 0.38 -18.60
CA LYS A 154 10.51 -1.08 -18.81
C LYS A 154 11.41 -1.81 -17.80
N GLU A 155 11.94 -1.09 -16.81
CA GLU A 155 12.94 -1.61 -15.87
C GLU A 155 12.53 -1.43 -14.41
N LEU A 156 13.18 -2.19 -13.52
CA LEU A 156 13.09 -2.01 -12.08
C LEU A 156 14.18 -1.04 -11.61
N ASN A 157 13.82 -0.07 -10.79
CA ASN A 157 14.68 0.99 -10.29
C ASN A 157 14.63 1.03 -8.75
N LEU A 158 15.75 0.66 -8.13
CA LEU A 158 15.88 0.58 -6.67
C LEU A 158 15.78 1.96 -6.01
N GLU A 159 16.37 3.01 -6.60
CA GLU A 159 16.33 4.37 -6.06
C GLU A 159 14.91 4.93 -6.02
N LYS A 160 14.11 4.66 -7.06
CA LYS A 160 12.68 4.98 -7.05
C LYS A 160 11.97 4.27 -5.90
N LYS A 161 12.25 2.98 -5.72
CA LYS A 161 11.69 2.20 -4.61
C LYS A 161 12.12 2.75 -3.24
N ARG A 162 13.38 3.12 -3.04
CA ARG A 162 13.91 3.70 -1.80
C ARG A 162 13.14 4.96 -1.38
N LYS A 163 12.90 5.89 -2.32
CA LYS A 163 12.05 7.07 -2.06
C LYS A 163 10.64 6.69 -1.58
N LYS A 164 10.04 5.65 -2.18
CA LYS A 164 8.73 5.14 -1.73
C LYS A 164 8.80 4.42 -0.38
N CYS A 165 9.88 3.70 -0.11
CA CYS A 165 10.14 3.06 1.19
C CYS A 165 10.17 4.10 2.30
N ASP A 166 10.87 5.22 2.12
CA ASP A 166 11.00 6.25 3.17
C ASP A 166 9.67 6.91 3.49
N TYR A 167 8.92 7.30 2.46
CA TYR A 167 7.56 7.78 2.63
C TYR A 167 6.67 6.76 3.34
N ARG A 168 6.78 5.47 2.97
CA ARG A 168 5.96 4.41 3.56
C ARG A 168 6.31 4.15 5.02
N LYS A 169 7.60 4.11 5.37
CA LYS A 169 8.09 4.00 6.75
C LYS A 169 7.55 5.13 7.61
N LYS A 170 7.64 6.36 7.11
CA LYS A 170 7.11 7.53 7.84
C LYS A 170 5.60 7.44 8.06
N LYS A 171 4.84 7.06 7.03
CA LYS A 171 3.39 6.87 7.14
C LYS A 171 3.02 5.81 8.19
N PHE A 172 3.72 4.69 8.23
CA PHE A 172 3.49 3.64 9.23
C PHE A 172 3.86 4.11 10.64
N GLU A 173 4.98 4.80 10.81
CA GLU A 173 5.39 5.41 12.08
C GLU A 173 4.30 6.35 12.62
N ASP A 174 3.80 7.26 11.77
CA ASP A 174 2.77 8.23 12.16
C ASP A 174 1.42 7.55 12.45
N THR A 175 1.13 6.43 11.78
CA THR A 175 -0.08 5.62 12.07
C THR A 175 0.04 4.89 13.40
N ILE A 176 1.23 4.37 13.73
CA ILE A 176 1.49 3.74 15.03
C ILE A 176 1.33 4.77 16.14
N LYS A 177 1.97 5.95 16.04
CA LYS A 177 1.81 7.04 17.01
C LYS A 177 0.35 7.41 17.21
N PHE A 178 -0.37 7.63 16.11
CA PHE A 178 -1.80 7.94 16.14
C PHE A 178 -2.63 6.86 16.85
N SER A 179 -2.33 5.58 16.61
CA SER A 179 -3.01 4.48 17.29
C SER A 179 -2.72 4.44 18.79
N LEU A 180 -1.48 4.72 19.21
CA LEU A 180 -1.08 4.75 20.60
C LEU A 180 -1.76 5.90 21.35
N GLU A 181 -1.77 7.11 20.77
CA GLU A 181 -2.46 8.27 21.36
C GLU A 181 -3.96 8.01 21.60
N ILE A 182 -4.62 7.21 20.77
CA ILE A 182 -6.03 6.83 20.96
C ILE A 182 -6.17 5.86 22.14
N ILE A 183 -5.29 4.85 22.20
CA ILE A 183 -5.32 3.80 23.23
C ILE A 183 -4.95 4.35 24.61
N GLU A 184 -4.01 5.31 24.67
CA GLU A 184 -3.61 5.99 25.90
C GLU A 184 -4.78 6.73 26.56
N GLU A 185 -5.61 7.40 25.75
CA GLU A 185 -6.81 8.11 26.23
C GLU A 185 -7.98 7.15 26.55
N ASN A 186 -8.16 6.12 25.73
CA ASN A 186 -9.19 5.10 25.95
C ASN A 186 -8.72 3.72 25.42
N PRO A 187 -8.34 2.79 26.31
CA PRO A 187 -7.83 1.47 25.92
C PRO A 187 -8.81 0.62 25.10
N LYS A 188 -10.12 0.90 25.16
CA LYS A 188 -11.16 0.15 24.45
C LYS A 188 -11.58 0.80 23.13
N ALA A 189 -11.05 1.99 22.80
CA ALA A 189 -11.45 2.78 21.64
C ALA A 189 -11.29 2.05 20.29
N LEU A 190 -10.37 1.08 20.20
CA LEU A 190 -10.11 0.32 18.98
C LEU A 190 -10.75 -1.07 18.96
N ASN A 191 -11.44 -1.50 20.03
CA ASN A 191 -12.01 -2.85 20.10
C ASN A 191 -13.05 -3.13 19.02
N TYR A 192 -13.73 -2.10 18.51
CA TYR A 192 -14.67 -2.25 17.40
C TYR A 192 -14.00 -2.80 16.12
N LEU A 193 -12.69 -2.64 15.96
CA LEU A 193 -11.93 -3.18 14.83
C LEU A 193 -11.80 -4.70 14.87
N GLU A 194 -12.05 -5.35 16.03
CA GLU A 194 -11.99 -6.80 16.15
C GLU A 194 -12.95 -7.52 15.20
N ASN A 195 -14.14 -6.96 15.01
CA ASN A 195 -15.17 -7.55 14.14
C ASN A 195 -15.15 -6.97 12.71
N THR A 196 -14.25 -6.03 12.43
CA THR A 196 -14.16 -5.43 11.10
C THR A 196 -13.42 -6.35 10.13
N VAL A 197 -14.09 -6.73 9.05
CA VAL A 197 -13.52 -7.55 7.97
C VAL A 197 -12.74 -6.66 7.00
N ILE A 198 -11.52 -7.06 6.67
CA ILE A 198 -10.74 -6.44 5.59
C ILE A 198 -11.26 -7.04 4.28
N ILE A 199 -12.06 -6.27 3.53
CA ILE A 199 -12.51 -6.60 2.16
C ILE A 199 -11.49 -6.06 1.15
#